data_AF-A0AAU2XIL2-F1
#
_entry.id   AF-A0AAU2XIL2-F1
#
_cell.length_a   1.000
_cell.length_b   1.000
_cell.length_c   1.000
_cell.angle_alpha   90.00
_cell.angle_beta   90.00
_cell.angle_gamma   90.00
#
_symmetry.space_group_name_H-M   'P 1'
#
loop_
_entity.id
_entity.type
_entity.pdbx_description
1 polymer ?
#
loop_
_entity_poly.entity_id
_entity_poly.type
_entity_poly.pdbx_seq_one_letter_code
_entity_poly.pdbx_strand_id
1 'polypeptide(L)'
;MRLPRPPRRKDRTTNPLPGAVVTTETDGTLTVRSGELLRTQATALAAAARRRLAGGDRAITIDLTAVTHINADGSDELLHLARDIGRSGATMTIVVDPGQPYHRLRNAGLGALRGVEIVPPTLN
;
A
#
# COMPACT_ATOMS: atom_id res chain seq x y z
N MET A 1 -48.43 -7.82 -18.22
CA MET A 1 -48.13 -7.83 -16.77
C MET A 1 -46.64 -7.66 -16.57
N ARG A 2 -46.20 -6.61 -15.86
CA ARG A 2 -44.80 -6.38 -15.50
C ARG A 2 -44.55 -6.94 -14.10
N LEU A 3 -43.51 -7.76 -13.94
CA LEU A 3 -42.75 -7.88 -12.70
C LEU A 3 -41.25 -7.65 -13.00
N PRO A 4 -40.52 -7.02 -12.07
CA PRO A 4 -39.29 -6.29 -12.35
C PRO A 4 -38.08 -7.21 -12.50
N ARG A 5 -37.12 -6.79 -13.34
CA ARG A 5 -35.79 -7.39 -13.36
C ARG A 5 -35.14 -7.15 -11.99
N PRO A 6 -34.59 -8.18 -11.32
CA PRO A 6 -33.82 -7.94 -10.11
C PRO A 6 -32.60 -7.10 -10.45
N PRO A 7 -32.21 -6.13 -9.60
CA PRO A 7 -30.92 -5.49 -9.75
C PRO A 7 -29.85 -6.56 -9.52
N ARG A 8 -29.16 -6.98 -10.59
CA ARG A 8 -27.84 -7.57 -10.42
C ARG A 8 -26.99 -6.45 -9.81
N ARG A 9 -26.88 -6.44 -8.48
CA ARG A 9 -25.71 -5.86 -7.81
C ARG A 9 -24.53 -6.48 -8.56
N LYS A 10 -23.89 -5.68 -9.42
CA LYS A 10 -22.49 -5.90 -9.71
C LYS A 10 -21.85 -5.71 -8.36
N ASP A 11 -21.69 -6.80 -7.62
CA ASP A 11 -20.57 -6.93 -6.73
C ASP A 11 -19.39 -6.50 -7.58
N ARG A 12 -18.92 -5.28 -7.31
CA ARG A 12 -17.74 -4.73 -7.92
C ARG A 12 -16.59 -5.42 -7.21
N THR A 13 -16.51 -6.74 -7.39
CA THR A 13 -15.29 -7.50 -7.27
C THR A 13 -14.41 -6.91 -8.35
N THR A 14 -13.62 -5.91 -7.97
CA THR A 14 -12.50 -5.47 -8.77
C THR A 14 -11.67 -6.71 -8.99
N ASN A 15 -11.78 -7.32 -10.18
CA ASN A 15 -10.90 -8.41 -10.57
C ASN A 15 -9.47 -7.93 -10.28
N PRO A 16 -8.73 -8.60 -9.39
CA PRO A 16 -7.35 -8.26 -9.19
C PRO A 16 -6.64 -8.54 -10.50
N LEU A 17 -6.05 -7.50 -11.10
CA LEU A 17 -5.28 -7.63 -12.35
C LEU A 17 -4.21 -8.73 -12.16
N PRO A 18 -3.96 -9.58 -13.17
CA PRO A 18 -2.91 -10.59 -13.07
C PRO A 18 -1.56 -9.90 -12.82
N GLY A 19 -0.87 -10.33 -11.75
CA GLY A 19 0.20 -9.55 -11.07
C GLY A 19 -0.23 -8.94 -9.73
N ALA A 20 -1.43 -9.29 -9.29
CA ALA A 20 -2.10 -8.80 -8.09
C ALA A 20 -1.19 -8.77 -6.86
N VAL A 21 -0.91 -7.55 -6.41
CA VAL A 21 -0.64 -7.33 -4.99
C VAL A 21 -1.84 -7.91 -4.24
N VAL A 22 -1.65 -9.05 -3.59
CA VAL A 22 -2.57 -9.53 -2.57
C VAL A 22 -2.39 -8.60 -1.38
N THR A 23 -3.04 -7.44 -1.45
CA THR A 23 -3.32 -6.65 -0.25
C THR A 23 -4.27 -7.52 0.57
N THR A 24 -3.68 -8.33 1.43
CA THR A 24 -4.43 -9.06 2.45
C THR A 24 -4.64 -8.05 3.55
N GLU A 25 -5.88 -7.61 3.69
CA GLU A 25 -6.30 -6.86 4.87
C GLU A 25 -6.35 -7.86 6.01
N THR A 26 -5.26 -7.91 6.77
CA THR A 26 -5.22 -8.58 8.07
C THR A 26 -4.99 -7.49 9.10
N ASP A 27 -5.95 -7.35 10.01
CA ASP A 27 -5.85 -6.42 11.15
C ASP A 27 -5.52 -4.97 10.75
N GLY A 28 -6.00 -4.52 9.59
CA GLY A 28 -5.77 -3.15 9.12
C GLY A 28 -4.36 -2.89 8.57
N THR A 29 -3.65 -3.92 8.08
CA THR A 29 -2.36 -3.77 7.37
C THR A 29 -2.52 -4.05 5.86
N LEU A 30 -1.79 -3.31 5.03
CA LEU A 30 -1.67 -3.55 3.59
C LEU A 30 -0.39 -4.35 3.29
N THR A 31 -0.51 -5.66 3.11
CA THR A 31 0.66 -6.51 2.81
C THR A 31 0.94 -6.60 1.31
N VAL A 32 2.21 -6.53 0.93
CA VAL A 32 2.68 -6.83 -0.43
C VAL A 32 3.29 -8.23 -0.44
N ARG A 33 2.70 -9.15 -1.22
CA ARG A 33 3.16 -10.55 -1.34
C ARG A 33 4.09 -10.81 -2.53
N SER A 34 4.51 -9.76 -3.22
CA SER A 34 5.41 -9.83 -4.37
C SER A 34 6.85 -9.61 -3.92
N GLY A 35 7.81 -10.36 -4.50
CA GLY A 35 9.24 -10.10 -4.32
C GLY A 35 9.68 -8.75 -4.88
N GLU A 36 8.89 -8.16 -5.77
CA GLU A 36 9.21 -6.88 -6.41
C GLU A 36 8.10 -5.85 -6.19
N LEU A 37 8.52 -4.62 -5.88
CA LEU A 37 7.67 -3.43 -5.87
C LEU A 37 8.07 -2.52 -7.04
N LEU A 38 7.44 -2.75 -8.19
CA LEU A 38 7.54 -1.90 -9.36
C LEU A 38 6.37 -0.92 -9.40
N ARG A 39 6.32 -0.08 -10.44
CA ARG A 39 5.25 0.91 -10.64
C ARG A 39 3.86 0.32 -10.46
N THR A 40 3.55 -0.78 -11.16
CA THR A 40 2.22 -1.39 -11.14
C THR A 40 1.80 -1.82 -9.74
N GLN A 41 2.70 -2.47 -9.00
CA GLN A 41 2.43 -2.91 -7.63
C GLN A 41 2.28 -1.72 -6.69
N ALA A 42 3.16 -0.71 -6.81
CA ALA A 42 3.12 0.49 -5.99
C ALA A 42 1.85 1.32 -6.24
N THR A 43 1.39 1.41 -7.50
CA THR A 43 0.13 2.11 -7.85
C THR A 43 -1.09 1.40 -7.24
N ALA A 44 -1.13 0.07 -7.30
CA ALA A 44 -2.21 -0.72 -6.70
C ALA A 44 -2.24 -0.54 -5.17
N LEU A 45 -1.07 -0.57 -4.53
CA LEU A 45 -0.91 -0.33 -3.10
C LEU A 45 -1.35 1.09 -2.71
N ALA A 46 -0.94 2.11 -3.47
CA ALA A 46 -1.34 3.48 -3.23
C ALA A 46 -2.86 3.67 -3.37
N ALA A 47 -3.49 3.02 -4.36
CA ALA A 47 -4.94 3.04 -4.51
C ALA A 47 -5.66 2.37 -3.32
N ALA A 48 -5.11 1.31 -2.73
CA ALA A 48 -5.66 0.71 -1.52
C ALA A 48 -5.53 1.64 -0.31
N ALA A 49 -4.36 2.22 -0.09
CA ALA A 49 -4.13 3.17 1.00
C ALA A 49 -5.01 4.43 0.90
N ARG A 50 -5.16 4.99 -0.30
CA ARG A 50 -6.04 6.15 -0.54
C ARG A 50 -7.51 5.84 -0.24
N ARG A 51 -7.99 4.62 -0.55
CA ARG A 51 -9.35 4.19 -0.18
C ARG A 51 -9.55 4.17 1.34
N ARG A 52 -8.53 3.75 2.08
CA ARG A 52 -8.56 3.73 3.55
C ARG A 52 -8.54 5.12 4.15
N LEU A 53 -7.69 6.02 3.64
CA LEU A 53 -7.75 7.44 4.01
C LEU A 53 -9.14 8.04 3.77
N ALA A 54 -9.75 7.76 2.61
CA ALA A 54 -11.10 8.23 2.30
C ALA A 54 -12.17 7.60 3.22
N GLY A 55 -11.92 6.39 3.73
CA GLY A 55 -12.75 5.71 4.74
C GLY A 55 -12.57 6.25 6.16
N GLY A 56 -11.61 7.15 6.41
CA GLY A 56 -11.37 7.78 7.71
C GLY A 56 -10.20 7.23 8.50
N ASP A 57 -9.43 6.28 7.95
CA ASP A 57 -8.27 5.71 8.63
C ASP A 57 -7.21 6.79 8.90
N ARG A 58 -6.74 6.85 10.15
CA ARG A 58 -5.69 7.79 10.60
C ARG A 58 -4.30 7.17 10.70
N ALA A 59 -4.21 5.85 10.55
CA ALA A 59 -2.97 5.10 10.54
C ALA A 59 -3.05 4.03 9.45
N ILE A 60 -2.00 3.94 8.63
CA ILE A 60 -1.90 2.96 7.54
C ILE A 60 -0.58 2.22 7.69
N THR A 61 -0.67 0.92 7.95
CA THR A 61 0.50 0.04 7.96
C THR A 61 0.64 -0.62 6.59
N ILE A 62 1.86 -0.60 6.05
CA ILE A 62 2.24 -1.28 4.82
C ILE A 62 3.33 -2.27 5.14
N ASP A 63 3.09 -3.54 4.85
CA ASP A 63 4.05 -4.62 5.05
C ASP A 63 4.72 -4.98 3.72
N LEU A 64 6.03 -4.72 3.64
CA LEU A 64 6.91 -4.98 2.52
C LEU A 64 7.97 -6.05 2.85
N THR A 65 7.79 -6.84 3.91
CA THR A 65 8.75 -7.89 4.31
C THR A 65 9.03 -8.90 3.19
N ALA A 66 8.01 -9.27 2.40
CA ALA A 66 8.21 -10.16 1.26
C ALA A 66 8.87 -9.50 0.03
N VAL A 67 9.06 -8.17 0.04
CA VAL A 67 9.66 -7.42 -1.07
C VAL A 67 11.17 -7.47 -0.96
N THR A 68 11.83 -8.03 -1.96
CA THR A 68 13.29 -8.12 -2.06
C THR A 68 13.88 -7.05 -2.99
N HIS A 69 13.06 -6.46 -3.88
CA HIS A 69 13.49 -5.42 -4.80
C HIS A 69 12.48 -4.27 -4.96
N ILE A 70 12.97 -3.02 -4.95
CA ILE A 70 12.19 -1.81 -5.21
C ILE A 70 12.93 -0.98 -6.27
N ASN A 71 12.26 -0.72 -7.40
CA ASN A 71 12.82 0.12 -8.45
C ASN A 71 12.49 1.61 -8.22
N ALA A 72 12.97 2.50 -9.11
CA ALA A 72 12.76 3.94 -8.98
C ALA A 72 11.28 4.32 -8.98
N ASP A 73 10.52 3.83 -9.95
CA ASP A 73 9.09 4.12 -10.05
C ASP A 73 8.30 3.63 -8.83
N GLY A 74 8.66 2.46 -8.29
CA GLY A 74 8.04 1.91 -7.09
C GLY A 74 8.30 2.78 -5.85
N SER A 75 9.54 3.24 -5.68
CA SER A 75 9.88 4.16 -4.59
C SER A 75 9.22 5.54 -4.73
N ASP A 76 9.11 6.05 -5.96
CA ASP A 76 8.50 7.36 -6.22
C ASP A 76 6.99 7.35 -5.96
N GLU A 77 6.30 6.28 -6.34
CA GLU A 77 4.87 6.13 -6.06
C GLU A 77 4.59 6.02 -4.55
N LEU A 78 5.44 5.31 -3.80
CA LEU A 78 5.34 5.29 -2.34
C LEU A 78 5.64 6.66 -1.72
N LEU A 79 6.57 7.43 -2.27
CA LEU A 79 6.85 8.79 -1.81
C LEU A 79 5.64 9.71 -2.05
N HIS A 80 4.97 9.60 -3.19
CA HIS A 80 3.73 10.33 -3.46
C HIS A 80 2.62 9.94 -2.50
N LEU A 81 2.43 8.64 -2.26
CA LEU A 81 1.46 8.13 -1.31
C LEU A 81 1.74 8.66 0.11
N ALA A 82 2.98 8.59 0.57
CA ALA A 82 3.40 9.09 1.87
C ALA A 82 3.10 10.59 2.04
N ARG A 83 3.31 11.39 0.99
CA ARG A 83 2.93 12.82 0.98
C ARG A 83 1.43 13.03 1.01
N ASP A 84 0.64 12.17 0.36
CA ASP A 84 -0.83 12.22 0.43
C ASP A 84 -1.31 11.93 1.86
N ILE A 85 -0.75 10.89 2.51
CA ILE A 85 -1.05 10.49 3.89
C ILE A 85 -0.67 11.61 4.87
N GLY A 86 0.54 12.16 4.74
CA GLY A 86 0.99 13.26 5.61
C GLY A 86 0.12 14.52 5.48
N ARG A 87 -0.37 14.83 4.28
CA ARG A 87 -1.27 15.97 4.04
C ARG A 87 -2.67 15.78 4.64
N SER A 88 -3.14 14.54 4.78
CA SER A 88 -4.43 14.25 5.43
C SER A 88 -4.34 14.24 6.97
N GLY A 89 -3.13 14.39 7.53
CA GLY A 89 -2.87 14.30 8.97
C GLY A 89 -2.86 12.86 9.48
N ALA A 90 -2.91 11.87 8.59
CA ALA A 90 -2.75 10.46 8.93
C ALA A 90 -1.26 10.08 9.02
N THR A 91 -1.01 8.88 9.53
CA THR A 91 0.33 8.29 9.66
C THR A 91 0.48 7.06 8.78
N MET A 92 1.70 6.80 8.34
CA MET A 92 2.09 5.67 7.51
C MET A 92 3.23 4.93 8.18
N THR A 93 3.05 3.64 8.48
CA THR A 93 4.12 2.78 8.96
C THR A 93 4.48 1.79 7.87
N ILE A 94 5.74 1.72 7.49
CA ILE A 94 6.27 0.80 6.50
C ILE A 94 7.13 -0.23 7.23
N VAL A 95 6.66 -1.47 7.25
CA VAL A 95 7.42 -2.62 7.76
C VAL A 95 8.22 -3.18 6.60
N VAL A 96 9.54 -3.21 6.71
CA VAL A 96 10.42 -3.69 5.65
C VAL A 96 11.70 -4.25 6.24
N ASP A 97 12.20 -5.34 5.66
CA ASP A 97 13.44 -5.95 6.13
C ASP A 97 14.64 -4.99 5.97
N PRO A 98 15.57 -4.97 6.95
CA PRO A 98 16.79 -4.19 6.86
C PRO A 98 17.69 -4.76 5.75
N GLY A 99 17.58 -4.17 4.55
CA GLY A 99 18.31 -4.59 3.36
C GLY A 99 18.20 -3.59 2.21
N GLN A 100 18.40 -4.04 0.97
CA GLN A 100 18.31 -3.17 -0.21
C GLN A 100 16.98 -2.39 -0.28
N PRO A 101 15.80 -2.99 -0.05
CA PRO A 101 14.53 -2.28 -0.05
C PRO A 101 14.47 -1.15 0.99
N TYR A 102 14.91 -1.41 2.22
CA TYR A 102 14.98 -0.39 3.28
C TYR A 102 15.84 0.81 2.87
N HIS A 103 17.05 0.55 2.37
CA HIS A 103 17.94 1.61 1.91
C HIS A 103 17.37 2.38 0.73
N ARG A 104 16.70 1.71 -0.20
CA ARG A 104 16.03 2.36 -1.35
C ARG A 104 14.97 3.36 -0.87
N LEU A 105 14.12 2.97 0.07
CA LEU A 105 13.07 3.84 0.61
C LEU A 105 13.65 5.02 1.38
N ARG A 106 14.70 4.80 2.16
CA ARG A 106 15.42 5.87 2.87
C ARG A 106 16.05 6.87 1.90
N ASN A 107 16.73 6.38 0.86
CA ASN A 107 17.37 7.21 -0.16
C ASN A 107 16.36 7.95 -1.04
N ALA A 108 15.17 7.39 -1.24
CA ALA A 108 14.05 8.08 -1.89
C ALA A 108 13.43 9.19 -1.01
N GLY A 109 13.88 9.32 0.26
CA GLY A 109 13.46 10.38 1.17
C GLY A 109 12.22 10.07 2.00
N LEU A 110 11.69 8.83 1.97
CA LEU A 110 10.49 8.49 2.74
C LEU A 110 10.70 8.66 4.25
N GLY A 111 11.88 8.28 4.76
CA GLY A 111 12.19 8.40 6.19
C GLY A 111 12.33 9.84 6.70
N ALA A 112 12.34 10.84 5.81
CA ALA A 112 12.37 12.26 6.17
C ALA A 112 10.97 12.91 6.15
N LEU A 113 9.94 12.18 5.67
CA LEU A 113 8.59 12.70 5.62
C LEU A 113 7.91 12.64 6.98
N ARG A 114 7.23 13.73 7.36
CA ARG A 114 6.43 13.78 8.58
C ARG A 114 5.27 12.79 8.50
N GLY A 115 5.08 12.02 9.57
CA GLY A 115 4.01 11.02 9.64
C GLY A 115 4.34 9.72 8.93
N VAL A 116 5.59 9.52 8.50
CA VAL A 116 6.08 8.26 7.92
C VAL A 116 7.10 7.65 8.86
N GLU A 117 6.92 6.37 9.16
CA GLU A 117 7.87 5.57 9.91
C GLU A 117 8.27 4.35 9.09
N ILE A 118 9.57 4.06 9.01
CA ILE A 118 10.11 2.86 8.35
C ILE A 118 10.76 2.01 9.42
N VAL A 119 10.15 0.87 9.72
CA VAL A 119 10.52 -0.03 10.81
C VAL A 119 10.91 -1.41 10.27
N PRO A 120 11.89 -2.09 10.90
CA PRO A 120 12.10 -3.51 10.65
C PRO A 120 10.91 -4.34 11.15
N PRO A 121 10.66 -5.55 10.61
CA PRO A 121 9.71 -6.45 11.24
C PRO A 121 10.15 -6.79 12.65
N THR A 122 9.23 -6.71 13.61
CA THR A 122 9.43 -7.26 14.94
C THR A 122 9.55 -8.77 14.84
N LEU A 123 10.73 -9.31 15.20
CA LEU A 123 10.96 -10.73 15.39
C LEU A 123 10.05 -11.22 16.53
N ASN A 124 9.04 -12.04 16.19
CA ASN A 124 8.35 -12.90 17.16
C ASN A 124 9.08 -14.25 17.23
#